data_AF-A0A3R7SR75-F1
#
_entry.id   AF-A0A3R7SR75-F1
#
_cell.length_a   1.000
_cell.length_b   1.000
_cell.length_c   1.000
_cell.angle_alpha   90.00
_cell.angle_beta   90.00
_cell.angle_gamma   90.00
#
_symmetry.space_group_name_H-M   'P 1'
#
loop_
_entity.id
_entity.type
_entity.pdbx_description
1 polymer ?
#
loop_
_entity_poly.entity_id
_entity_poly.type
_entity_poly.pdbx_seq_one_letter_code
_entity_poly.pdbx_strand_id
1 'polypeptide(L)'
;MTDVTTNAPTPVSAAGPGQESPNLRLAGTSAGPVTEEEAGLLGLRASLVRTLASNQQDATEIRERLERAGRRDAIREVTGLDAFDRSARVAMDLLSRVDARLDEIDVRRKAGRIEVDANAESLIRRP
;
A
#
# COMPACT_ATOMS: atom_id res chain seq x y z
N MET A 1 17.66 -58.77 -23.53
CA MET A 1 16.72 -58.11 -22.62
C MET A 1 17.57 -57.28 -21.67
N THR A 2 17.70 -55.98 -21.96
CA THR A 2 18.62 -55.06 -21.27
C THR A 2 17.91 -54.37 -20.12
N ASP A 3 18.53 -54.46 -18.95
CA ASP A 3 18.23 -53.69 -17.74
C ASP A 3 18.14 -52.18 -18.01
N VAL A 4 17.10 -51.55 -17.49
CA VAL A 4 17.04 -50.11 -17.24
C VAL A 4 16.56 -49.92 -15.81
N THR A 5 17.49 -49.95 -14.86
CA THR A 5 17.26 -49.48 -13.50
C THR A 5 17.37 -47.96 -13.52
N THR A 6 16.24 -47.28 -13.64
CA THR A 6 16.15 -45.82 -13.48
C THR A 6 16.48 -45.46 -12.03
N ASN A 7 17.74 -45.12 -11.75
CA ASN A 7 18.11 -44.41 -10.52
C ASN A 7 17.65 -42.95 -10.64
N ALA A 8 16.39 -42.68 -10.28
CA ALA A 8 15.97 -41.32 -10.00
C ALA A 8 16.62 -40.87 -8.69
N PRO A 9 17.29 -39.70 -8.62
CA PRO A 9 17.77 -39.18 -7.35
C PRO A 9 16.56 -38.88 -6.45
N THR A 10 16.60 -39.39 -5.23
CA THR A 10 15.62 -39.10 -4.17
C THR A 10 15.55 -37.59 -3.92
N PRO A 11 14.35 -36.97 -3.87
CA PRO A 11 14.25 -35.60 -3.44
C PRO A 11 14.66 -35.55 -1.96
N VAL A 12 15.71 -34.79 -1.67
CA VAL A 12 16.16 -34.54 -0.31
C VAL A 12 15.11 -33.63 0.35
N SER A 13 14.08 -34.24 0.94
CA SER A 13 13.19 -33.57 1.88
C SER A 13 13.95 -33.33 3.18
N ALA A 14 14.57 -32.16 3.26
CA ALA A 14 15.03 -31.56 4.51
C ALA A 14 14.91 -30.04 4.41
N ALA A 15 13.69 -29.54 4.27
CA ALA A 15 13.39 -28.16 4.63
C ALA A 15 13.37 -28.09 6.17
N GLY A 16 14.49 -27.66 6.75
CA GLY A 16 14.53 -27.28 8.17
C GLY A 16 13.56 -26.13 8.46
N PRO A 17 13.14 -25.95 9.72
CA PRO A 17 12.28 -24.84 10.11
C PRO A 17 13.08 -23.53 10.02
N GLY A 18 13.01 -22.88 8.87
CA GLY A 18 13.77 -21.66 8.60
C GLY A 18 13.78 -21.24 7.14
N GLN A 19 12.69 -21.47 6.41
CA GLN A 19 12.51 -20.81 5.11
C GLN A 19 12.21 -19.32 5.35
N GLU A 20 13.27 -18.58 5.67
CA GLU A 20 13.31 -17.17 5.29
C GLU A 20 13.38 -17.14 3.77
N SER A 21 12.25 -16.82 3.13
CA SER A 21 12.20 -16.59 1.70
C SER A 21 13.36 -15.68 1.28
N PRO A 22 14.14 -16.02 0.24
CA PRO A 22 15.31 -15.23 -0.14
C PRO A 22 14.85 -13.80 -0.47
N ASN A 23 15.29 -12.85 0.35
CA ASN A 23 15.04 -11.43 0.16
C ASN A 23 15.87 -10.96 -1.06
N LEU A 24 15.30 -11.11 -2.26
CA LEU A 24 15.80 -10.51 -3.51
C LEU A 24 15.75 -8.99 -3.39
N ARG A 25 16.79 -8.41 -2.79
CA ARG A 25 17.01 -6.96 -2.76
C ARG A 25 17.71 -6.59 -4.06
N LEU A 26 17.03 -5.85 -4.94
CA LEU A 26 17.72 -5.10 -5.98
C LEU A 26 18.68 -4.13 -5.28
N ALA A 27 19.97 -4.17 -5.62
CA ALA A 27 20.94 -3.24 -5.08
C ALA A 27 20.47 -1.79 -5.33
N GLY A 28 20.38 -0.99 -4.26
CA GLY A 28 19.88 0.39 -4.32
C GLY A 28 18.38 0.57 -4.02
N THR A 29 17.61 -0.50 -3.79
CA THR A 29 16.21 -0.38 -3.34
C THR A 29 16.07 -0.59 -1.82
N SER A 30 15.31 0.27 -1.18
CA SER A 30 14.97 0.20 0.26
C SER A 30 13.68 -0.55 0.57
N ALA A 31 13.07 -1.15 -0.45
CA ALA A 31 11.85 -1.91 -0.28
C ALA A 31 12.18 -3.29 0.32
N GLY A 32 11.86 -3.48 1.60
CA GLY A 32 11.68 -4.82 2.16
C GLY A 32 10.39 -5.45 1.65
N PRO A 33 10.06 -6.70 2.04
CA PRO A 33 8.76 -7.27 1.74
C PRO A 33 7.65 -6.40 2.32
N VAL A 34 6.55 -6.28 1.57
CA VAL A 34 5.35 -5.55 2.00
C VAL A 34 4.71 -6.33 3.16
N THR A 35 4.48 -5.65 4.27
CA THR A 35 3.82 -6.27 5.45
C THR A 35 2.32 -6.38 5.23
N GLU A 36 1.64 -7.25 5.99
CA GLU A 36 0.17 -7.35 5.94
C GLU A 36 -0.50 -6.01 6.31
N GLU A 37 0.05 -5.28 7.29
CA GLU A 37 -0.40 -3.93 7.67
C GLU A 37 -0.28 -2.96 6.48
N GLU A 38 0.86 -2.93 5.81
CA GLU A 38 1.12 -2.06 4.65
C GLU A 38 0.24 -2.44 3.45
N ALA A 39 0.06 -3.73 3.18
CA ALA A 39 -0.86 -4.21 2.15
C ALA A 39 -2.31 -3.79 2.43
N GLY A 40 -2.75 -3.88 3.69
CA GLY A 40 -4.07 -3.42 4.13
C GLY A 40 -4.25 -1.92 3.95
N LEU A 41 -3.27 -1.11 4.33
CA LEU A 41 -3.27 0.35 4.16
C LEU A 41 -3.28 0.75 2.67
N LEU A 42 -2.49 0.09 1.84
CA LEU A 42 -2.49 0.30 0.38
C LEU A 42 -3.83 -0.08 -0.24
N GLY A 43 -4.45 -1.17 0.22
CA GLY A 43 -5.79 -1.58 -0.18
C GLY A 43 -6.85 -0.54 0.20
N LEU A 44 -6.79 -0.04 1.44
CA LEU A 44 -7.68 1.01 1.93
C LEU A 44 -7.50 2.31 1.13
N ARG A 45 -6.26 2.72 0.89
CA ARG A 45 -5.92 3.88 0.05
C ARG A 45 -6.53 3.75 -1.34
N ALA A 46 -6.33 2.60 -2.01
CA ALA A 46 -6.88 2.35 -3.32
C ALA A 46 -8.43 2.39 -3.33
N SER A 47 -9.05 1.86 -2.28
CA SER A 47 -10.51 1.93 -2.10
C SER A 47 -10.99 3.38 -1.97
N LEU A 48 -10.37 4.16 -1.07
CA LEU A 48 -10.70 5.57 -0.85
C LEU A 48 -10.55 6.41 -2.12
N VAL A 49 -9.48 6.22 -2.89
CA VAL A 49 -9.27 6.91 -4.17
C VAL A 49 -10.40 6.59 -5.16
N ARG A 50 -10.77 5.31 -5.30
CA ARG A 50 -11.86 4.91 -6.20
C ARG A 50 -13.20 5.50 -5.77
N THR A 51 -13.51 5.44 -4.47
CA THR A 51 -14.73 6.02 -3.92
C THR A 51 -14.77 7.53 -4.12
N LEU A 52 -13.66 8.24 -3.89
CA LEU A 52 -13.58 9.68 -4.11
C LEU A 52 -13.81 10.03 -5.58
N ALA A 53 -13.20 9.30 -6.52
CA ALA A 53 -13.40 9.51 -7.95
C ALA A 53 -14.86 9.29 -8.36
N SER A 54 -15.49 8.20 -7.90
CA SER A 54 -16.92 7.93 -8.14
C SER A 54 -17.80 9.06 -7.59
N ASN A 55 -17.58 9.48 -6.34
CA ASN A 55 -18.36 10.54 -5.73
C ASN A 55 -18.21 11.88 -6.46
N GLN A 56 -17.03 12.18 -6.98
CA GLN A 56 -16.79 13.39 -7.78
C GLN A 56 -17.51 13.33 -9.13
N GLN A 57 -17.53 12.16 -9.77
CA GLN A 57 -18.28 11.95 -11.00
C GLN A 57 -19.79 12.10 -10.75
N ASP A 58 -20.31 11.46 -9.71
CA ASP A 58 -21.73 11.56 -9.32
C ASP A 58 -22.12 13.00 -8.98
N ALA A 59 -21.28 13.70 -8.21
CA ALA A 59 -21.50 15.11 -7.89
C ALA A 59 -21.54 15.99 -9.14
N THR A 60 -20.72 15.68 -10.16
CA THR A 60 -20.71 16.39 -11.43
C THR A 60 -21.99 16.11 -12.22
N GLU A 61 -22.40 14.84 -12.32
CA GLU A 61 -23.64 14.47 -13.01
C GLU A 61 -24.88 15.12 -12.36
N ILE A 62 -24.94 15.13 -11.03
CA ILE A 62 -26.05 15.76 -10.30
C ILE A 62 -26.06 17.27 -10.56
N ARG A 63 -24.90 17.94 -10.55
CA ARG A 63 -24.78 19.37 -10.87
C ARG A 63 -25.31 19.67 -12.27
N GLU A 64 -24.87 18.93 -13.27
CA GLU A 64 -25.35 19.10 -14.65
C GLU A 64 -26.86 18.84 -14.79
N ARG A 65 -27.39 17.83 -14.11
CA ARG A 65 -28.84 17.53 -14.12
C ARG A 65 -29.65 18.67 -13.50
N LEU A 66 -29.16 19.24 -12.39
CA LEU A 66 -29.80 20.39 -11.74
C LEU A 66 -29.79 21.60 -12.68
N GLU A 67 -28.64 21.92 -13.27
CA GLU A 67 -28.50 23.03 -14.22
C GLU A 67 -29.40 22.87 -15.44
N ARG A 68 -29.45 21.67 -16.03
CA ARG A 68 -30.36 21.35 -17.15
C ARG A 68 -31.84 21.51 -16.79
N ALA A 69 -32.21 21.25 -15.54
CA ALA A 69 -33.57 21.45 -15.03
C ALA A 69 -33.85 22.91 -14.63
N GLY A 70 -32.90 23.84 -14.77
CA GLY A 70 -33.01 25.21 -14.28
C GLY A 70 -33.07 25.31 -12.75
N ARG A 71 -32.66 24.24 -12.04
CA ARG A 71 -32.66 24.15 -10.58
C ARG A 71 -31.26 24.36 -10.07
N ARG A 72 -31.14 24.92 -8.87
CA ARG A 72 -29.86 25.09 -8.17
C ARG A 72 -29.80 24.14 -6.98
N ASP A 73 -28.58 23.87 -6.53
CA ASP A 73 -28.35 23.14 -5.29
C ASP A 73 -28.88 23.95 -4.11
N ALA A 74 -29.92 23.44 -3.46
CA ALA A 74 -30.57 24.11 -2.32
C ALA A 74 -29.63 24.28 -1.13
N ILE A 75 -28.67 23.37 -0.93
CA ILE A 75 -27.68 23.49 0.15
C ILE A 75 -26.76 24.67 -0.16
N ARG A 76 -26.30 24.78 -1.41
CA ARG A 76 -25.49 25.91 -1.86
C ARG A 76 -26.24 27.24 -1.80
N GLU A 77 -27.52 27.25 -2.12
CA GLU A 77 -28.33 28.48 -2.02
C GLU A 77 -28.50 28.95 -0.57
N VAL A 78 -28.72 28.03 0.37
CA VAL A 78 -28.97 28.38 1.78
C VAL A 78 -27.67 28.67 2.54
N THR A 79 -26.63 27.89 2.29
CA THR A 79 -25.40 27.91 3.11
C THR A 79 -24.20 28.52 2.41
N GLY A 80 -24.26 28.74 1.10
CA GLY A 80 -23.11 29.13 0.27
C GLY A 80 -22.09 28.00 0.04
N LEU A 81 -22.32 26.81 0.60
CA LEU A 81 -21.42 25.67 0.54
C LEU A 81 -21.91 24.63 -0.48
N ASP A 82 -20.98 24.03 -1.22
CA ASP A 82 -21.30 22.89 -2.08
C ASP A 82 -21.69 21.68 -1.22
N ALA A 83 -22.84 21.08 -1.52
CA ALA A 83 -23.31 19.86 -0.84
C ALA A 83 -22.29 18.71 -0.89
N PHE A 84 -21.46 18.64 -1.93
CA PHE A 84 -20.49 17.59 -2.17
C PHE A 84 -19.09 17.92 -1.60
N ASP A 85 -18.81 19.18 -1.23
CA ASP A 85 -17.49 19.57 -0.70
C ASP A 85 -17.17 18.91 0.64
N ARG A 86 -18.20 18.63 1.45
CA ARG A 86 -17.99 18.03 2.78
C ARG A 86 -17.48 16.60 2.67
N SER A 87 -18.06 15.80 1.76
CA SER A 87 -17.63 14.41 1.56
C SER A 87 -16.23 14.35 0.95
N ALA A 88 -15.91 15.25 0.01
CA ALA A 88 -14.56 15.37 -0.54
C ALA A 88 -13.53 15.71 0.53
N ARG A 89 -13.81 16.67 1.42
CA ARG A 89 -12.92 17.04 2.53
C ARG A 89 -12.67 15.89 3.50
N VAL A 90 -13.72 15.17 3.91
CA VAL A 90 -13.59 14.01 4.81
C VAL A 90 -12.76 12.90 4.15
N ALA A 91 -12.99 12.62 2.87
CA ALA A 91 -12.23 11.62 2.14
C ALA A 91 -10.74 11.99 2.03
N MET A 92 -10.42 13.26 1.76
CA MET A 92 -9.03 13.74 1.72
C MET A 92 -8.33 13.67 3.07
N ASP A 93 -9.02 13.98 4.17
CA ASP A 93 -8.48 13.82 5.53
C ASP A 93 -8.17 12.35 5.84
N LEU A 94 -9.08 11.43 5.51
CA LEU A 94 -8.84 10.00 5.65
C LEU A 94 -7.65 9.52 4.80
N LEU A 95 -7.55 9.98 3.55
CA LEU A 95 -6.43 9.65 2.67
C LEU A 95 -5.11 10.13 3.27
N SER A 96 -5.09 11.36 3.80
CA SER A 96 -3.90 11.96 4.41
C SER A 96 -3.43 11.17 5.64
N ARG A 97 -4.36 10.62 6.43
CA ARG A 97 -4.01 9.77 7.59
C ARG A 97 -3.45 8.42 7.17
N VAL A 98 -3.98 7.82 6.10
CA VAL A 98 -3.46 6.57 5.55
C VAL A 98 -2.06 6.78 4.98
N ASP A 99 -1.85 7.86 4.23
CA ASP A 99 -0.55 8.22 3.67
C ASP A 99 0.48 8.49 4.78
N ALA A 100 0.12 9.25 5.82
CA ALA A 100 0.99 9.47 6.98
C ALA A 100 1.39 8.15 7.68
N ARG A 101 0.46 7.19 7.80
CA ARG A 101 0.75 5.89 8.41
C ARG A 101 1.68 5.04 7.54
N LEU A 102 1.53 5.09 6.22
CA LEU A 102 2.45 4.44 5.29
C LEU A 102 3.86 5.06 5.39
N ASP A 103 3.95 6.39 5.48
CA ASP A 103 5.22 7.09 5.67
C ASP A 103 5.92 6.69 6.98
N GLU A 104 5.16 6.54 8.08
CA GLU A 104 5.71 6.04 9.36
C GLU A 104 6.30 4.63 9.24
N ILE A 105 5.65 3.73 8.48
CA ILE A 105 6.18 2.38 8.21
C ILE A 105 7.50 2.48 7.45
N ASP A 106 7.57 3.34 6.44
CA ASP A 106 8.78 3.54 5.65
C ASP A 106 9.92 4.17 6.45
N VAL A 107 9.63 5.12 7.33
CA VAL A 107 10.63 5.72 8.23
C VAL A 107 11.18 4.66 9.19
N ARG A 108 10.32 3.85 9.82
CA ARG A 108 10.75 2.75 10.71
C ARG A 108 11.62 1.74 9.98
N ARG A 109 11.26 1.39 8.75
CA ARG A 109 12.04 0.49 7.88
C ARG A 109 13.42 1.04 7.58
N LYS A 110 13.54 2.35 7.31
CA LYS A 110 14.84 3.01 7.09
C LYS A 110 15.68 3.07 8.36
N ALA A 111 15.08 3.39 9.51
CA ALA A 111 15.78 3.47 10.78
C ALA A 111 16.39 2.12 11.22
N GLY A 112 15.60 1.03 11.17
CA GLY A 112 16.09 -0.30 11.52
C GLY A 112 17.21 -0.82 10.60
N ARG A 113 17.32 -0.29 9.37
CA ARG A 113 18.41 -0.64 8.45
C ARG A 113 19.74 -0.03 8.87
N ILE A 114 19.73 1.23 9.34
CA ILE A 114 20.94 1.94 9.79
C ILE A 114 21.54 1.20 11.01
N GLU A 115 20.70 0.76 11.94
CA GLU A 115 21.15 0.03 13.13
C GLU A 115 21.75 -1.34 12.79
N VAL A 116 21.19 -2.05 11.81
CA VAL A 116 21.73 -3.35 11.36
C VAL A 116 23.06 -3.20 10.62
N ASP A 117 23.18 -2.20 9.73
CA ASP A 117 24.44 -1.94 9.00
C ASP A 117 25.57 -1.51 9.95
N ALA A 118 25.27 -0.72 10.99
CA ALA A 118 26.25 -0.36 12.03
C ALA A 118 26.74 -1.59 12.82
N ASN A 119 25.86 -2.56 13.09
CA ASN A 119 26.26 -3.82 13.74
C ASN A 119 27.03 -4.76 12.79
N ALA A 120 26.82 -4.68 11.48
CA ALA A 120 27.59 -5.46 10.50
C ALA A 120 29.06 -5.00 10.41
N GLU A 121 29.35 -3.71 10.58
CA GLU A 121 30.72 -3.20 10.68
C GLU A 121 31.49 -3.77 11.89
N SER A 122 30.78 -4.10 12.98
CA SER A 122 31.39 -4.71 14.16
C SER A 122 31.81 -6.19 13.96
N LEU A 123 31.23 -6.87 12.97
CA LEU A 123 31.55 -8.26 12.61
C LEU A 123 32.77 -8.38 11.68
N ILE A 124 33.09 -7.32 10.93
CA ILE A 124 34.27 -7.26 10.04
C ILE A 124 35.54 -6.93 10.84
N ARG A 125 35.40 -6.29 12.01
CA ARG A 125 36.52 -5.91 12.90
C ARG A 125 36.72 -6.88 14.08
N ARG A 126 36.72 -8.20 13.83
CA ARG A 126 37.35 -9.13 14.78
C ARG A 126 38.79 -9.43 14.32
N PRO A 127 39.80 -9.36 15.20
CA PRO A 127 41.19 -9.71 14.88
C PRO A 127 41.36 -11.19 14.57
#